data_AF-A0A6L3Y0C2-F1
#
_entry.id   AF-A0A6L3Y0C2-F1
#
_cell.length_a   1.000
_cell.length_b   1.000
_cell.length_c   1.000
_cell.angle_alpha   90.00
_cell.angle_beta   90.00
_cell.angle_gamma   90.00
#
_symmetry.space_group_name_H-M   'P 1'
#
loop_
_entity.id
_entity.type
_entity.pdbx_description
1 polymer ?
#
loop_
_entity_poly.entity_id
_entity_poly.type
_entity_poly.pdbx_seq_one_letter_code
_entity_poly.pdbx_strand_id
1 'polypeptide(L)' 'MAIFDGHNDLLLNLWLHHRQDPVTAFFSGIENGHLDYPRMQQGGFSGGLCALFV' A
#
# COMPACT_ATOMS: atom_id res chain seq x y z
N MET A 1 -1.39 -18.89 2.66
CA MET A 1 -2.76 -18.53 3.05
C MET A 1 -3.05 -17.17 2.43
N ALA A 2 -4.16 -17.00 1.73
CA ALA A 2 -4.56 -15.71 1.17
C ALA A 2 -5.12 -14.82 2.29
N ILE A 3 -4.51 -13.66 2.53
CA ILE A 3 -4.97 -12.69 3.53
C ILE A 3 -5.78 -11.61 2.80
N PHE A 4 -7.00 -11.36 3.26
CA PHE A 4 -7.78 -10.19 2.87
C PHE A 4 -7.82 -9.21 4.05
N ASP A 5 -7.30 -8.01 3.85
CA ASP A 5 -7.20 -7.00 4.89
C ASP A 5 -8.47 -6.14 5.01
N GLY A 6 -8.95 -5.98 6.23
CA GLY A 6 -10.20 -5.25 6.50
C GLY A 6 -10.06 -3.73 6.40
N HIS A 7 -8.86 -3.18 6.53
CA HIS A 7 -8.62 -1.74 6.51
C HIS A 7 -7.13 -1.42 6.45
N ASN A 8 -6.74 -0.55 5.52
CA ASN A 8 -5.43 0.09 5.52
C ASN A 8 -5.46 1.52 4.95
N ASP A 9 -4.44 2.28 5.32
CA ASP A 9 -4.23 3.67 4.90
C ASP A 9 -3.19 3.80 3.78
N LEU A 10 -3.06 2.80 2.90
CA LEU A 10 -2.09 2.83 1.79
C LEU A 10 -2.22 4.11 0.95
N LEU A 11 -3.46 4.51 0.63
CA LEU A 11 -3.73 5.69 -0.20
C LEU A 11 -3.30 6.99 0.50
N LEU A 12 -3.50 7.08 1.82
CA LEU A 12 -3.05 8.23 2.60
C LEU A 12 -1.52 8.34 2.59
N ASN A 13 -0.82 7.22 2.78
CA ASN A 13 0.65 7.21 2.75
C ASN A 13 1.20 7.65 1.39
N LEU A 14 0.64 7.12 0.29
CA LEU A 14 1.02 7.52 -1.07
C LEU A 14 0.71 9.01 -1.33
N TRP A 15 -0.41 9.52 -0.85
CA TRP A 15 -0.79 10.93 -0.99
C TRP A 15 0.14 11.88 -0.22
N LEU A 16 0.54 11.52 0.99
CA LEU A 16 1.37 12.38 1.83
C LEU A 16 2.85 12.35 1.42
N HIS A 17 3.37 11.19 1.03
CA HIS A 17 4.82 10.98 0.87
C HIS A 17 5.27 10.73 -0.57
N HIS A 18 4.37 10.35 -1.48
CA HIS A 18 4.71 9.97 -2.85
C HIS A 18 3.82 10.64 -3.90
N ARG A 19 3.25 11.81 -3.59
CA ARG A 19 2.25 12.50 -4.42
C ARG A 19 2.67 12.74 -5.87
N GLN A 20 3.95 12.92 -6.12
CA GLN A 20 4.47 13.20 -7.46
C GLN A 20 4.38 12.00 -8.40
N ASP A 21 4.62 10.79 -7.89
CA ASP A 21 4.55 9.54 -8.66
C ASP A 21 4.19 8.35 -7.75
N PRO A 22 2.93 8.26 -7.30
CA PRO A 22 2.50 7.25 -6.33
C PRO A 22 2.44 5.84 -6.93
N VAL A 23 2.26 5.73 -8.25
CA VAL A 23 2.17 4.46 -8.96
C VAL A 23 3.54 3.79 -8.96
N THR A 24 4.58 4.50 -9.40
CA THR A 24 5.95 3.96 -9.37
C THR A 24 6.37 3.66 -7.94
N ALA A 25 6.09 4.55 -6.99
CA ALA A 25 6.40 4.30 -5.58
C ALA A 25 5.76 2.99 -5.05
N PHE A 26 4.48 2.76 -5.33
CA PHE A 26 3.80 1.53 -4.92
C PHE A 26 4.41 0.26 -5.53
N PHE A 27 4.69 0.27 -6.84
CA PHE A 27 5.19 -0.92 -7.54
C PHE A 27 6.68 -1.20 -7.32
N SER A 28 7.50 -0.16 -7.17
CA SER A 28 8.93 -0.29 -6.91
C SER A 28 9.27 -0.54 -5.45
N GLY A 29 8.34 -0.22 -4.54
CA GLY A 29 8.56 -0.28 -3.10
C GLY A 29 8.90 1.09 -2.52
N ILE A 30 8.56 1.27 -1.25
CA ILE A 30 8.77 2.52 -0.52
C ILE A 30 9.70 2.30 0.67
N GLU A 31 10.54 3.27 1.00
CA GLU A 31 11.46 3.16 2.13
C GLU A 31 10.72 3.12 3.47
N ASN A 32 9.68 3.96 3.62
CA ASN A 32 8.89 4.11 4.84
C ASN A 32 7.41 3.80 4.59
N GLY A 33 6.77 3.12 5.54
CA GLY A 33 5.36 2.69 5.45
C GLY A 33 5.20 1.19 5.69
N HIS A 34 3.97 0.68 5.67
CA HIS A 34 3.67 -0.73 5.91
C HIS A 34 3.39 -1.54 4.63
N LEU A 35 2.86 -0.88 3.60
CA LEU A 35 2.32 -1.52 2.42
C LEU A 35 2.94 -0.94 1.15
N ASP A 36 3.47 -1.83 0.33
CA ASP A 36 3.81 -1.64 -1.08
C ASP A 36 3.66 -2.98 -1.81
N TYR A 37 3.74 -2.96 -3.13
CA TYR A 37 3.52 -4.17 -3.93
C TYR A 37 4.49 -5.31 -3.60
N PRO A 38 5.83 -5.08 -3.49
CA PRO A 38 6.76 -6.15 -3.13
C PRO A 38 6.44 -6.80 -1.77
N ARG A 39 6.12 -6.01 -0.73
CA ARG A 39 5.77 -6.54 0.59
C ARG A 39 4.44 -7.27 0.59
N MET A 40 3.44 -6.78 -0.16
CA MET A 40 2.16 -7.47 -0.32
C MET A 40 2.34 -8.87 -0.94
N GLN A 41 3.17 -8.98 -1.98
CA GLN A 41 3.51 -10.27 -2.60
C GLN A 41 4.22 -11.20 -1.61
N GLN A 42 5.23 -10.69 -0.89
CA GLN A 42 5.97 -11.48 0.10
C GLN A 42 5.08 -11.96 1.26
N GLY A 43 4.14 -11.12 1.70
CA GLY A 43 3.24 -11.39 2.82
C GLY A 43 1.99 -12.23 2.48
N GLY A 44 1.76 -12.57 1.22
CA GLY A 44 0.53 -13.25 0.80
C GLY A 44 -0.73 -12.39 0.90
N PHE A 45 -0.57 -11.06 0.84
CA PHE A 45 -1.67 -10.10 0.82
C PHE A 45 -2.41 -10.22 -0.51
N SER A 46 -3.65 -10.70 -0.45
CA SER A 46 -4.46 -11.00 -1.64
C SER A 46 -5.41 -9.86 -2.01
N GLY A 47 -5.60 -8.91 -1.10
CA GLY A 47 -6.45 -7.73 -1.29
C GLY A 47 -6.82 -7.09 0.05
N GLY A 48 -7.49 -5.95 0.00
CA GLY A 48 -8.03 -5.31 1.20
C GLY A 48 -8.83 -4.05 0.89
N LEU A 49 -9.44 -3.48 1.93
CA LEU A 49 -10.15 -2.21 1.83
C LEU A 49 -9.17 -1.04 2.02
N CYS A 50 -8.93 -0.28 0.95
CA CYS A 50 -8.09 0.90 0.98
C CYS A 50 -8.92 2.13 1.38
N ALA A 51 -8.62 2.72 2.54
CA ALA A 51 -9.35 3.87 3.05
C ALA A 51 -9.09 5.15 2.24
N LEU A 52 -10.16 5.88 1.92
CA LEU A 52 -10.08 7.30 1.61
C LEU A 52 -10.33 8.08 2.90
N PHE A 53 -9.31 8.75 3.39
CA PHE A 53 -9.32 9.50 4.64
C PHE A 53 -9.20 11.00 4.35
N VAL A 54 -9.99 11.82 5.05
CA VAL A 54 -10.08 13.28 4.88
C VAL A 54 -9.35 13.99 6.00
#